data_AF-A0A5D6XVS9-F1
#
_entry.id   AF-A0A5D6XVS9-F1
#
_cell.length_a   1.000
_cell.length_b   1.000
_cell.length_c   1.000
_cell.angle_alpha   90.00
_cell.angle_beta   90.00
_cell.angle_gamma   90.00
#
_symmetry.space_group_name_H-M   'P 1'
#
loop_
_entity.id
_entity.type
_entity.pdbx_description
1 polymer ?
#
loop_
_entity_poly.entity_id
_entity_poly.type
_entity_poly.pdbx_seq_one_letter_code
_entity_poly.pdbx_strand_id
1 'polypeptide(L)'
;MLKMNYRSGINFPNTENKCVLYCLTYHLIEGNKPEPKRVVKHVKETVKKLCVYRNERYTHELFKNFDAINIIEFDEQEDCFKVNIEVFEMDVYTRDTTKTRASKKYDNTFNILDYNSQFACDVYHWQRSFSK
;
A
#
# COMPACT_ATOMS: atom_id res chain seq x y z
N MET A 1 31.13 -11.45 4.30
CA MET A 1 29.66 -11.28 4.41
C MET A 1 29.41 -9.95 5.08
N LEU A 2 29.20 -8.88 4.31
CA LEU A 2 29.11 -7.51 4.83
C LEU A 2 27.75 -7.28 5.50
N LYS A 3 27.77 -7.06 6.82
CA LYS A 3 26.63 -6.52 7.58
C LYS A 3 26.53 -5.02 7.27
N MET A 4 25.59 -4.65 6.40
CA MET A 4 25.22 -3.24 6.20
C MET A 4 24.30 -2.78 7.33
N ASN A 5 24.81 -1.86 8.17
CA ASN A 5 24.05 -1.18 9.22
C ASN A 5 23.14 -0.11 8.60
N TYR A 6 21.86 -0.44 8.38
CA TYR A 6 20.84 0.52 7.96
C TYR A 6 20.50 1.48 9.11
N ARG A 7 20.92 2.76 9.01
CA ARG A 7 20.60 3.83 10.00
C ARG A 7 19.17 4.37 9.92
N SER A 8 18.30 3.80 9.09
CA SER A 8 16.86 4.10 9.04
C SER A 8 16.11 2.81 8.71
N GLY A 9 15.94 1.94 9.70
CA GLY A 9 15.16 0.70 9.57
C GLY A 9 13.69 1.03 9.36
N ILE A 10 13.28 1.17 8.09
CA ILE A 10 11.88 1.08 7.71
C ILE A 10 11.51 -0.39 7.89
N ASN A 11 11.09 -0.77 9.09
CA ASN A 11 10.49 -2.07 9.33
C ASN A 11 9.10 -2.03 8.72
N PHE A 12 8.98 -2.55 7.50
CA PHE A 12 7.69 -2.85 6.93
C PHE A 12 6.97 -3.83 7.86
N PRO A 13 5.76 -3.52 8.36
CA PRO A 13 4.99 -4.52 9.07
C PRO A 13 4.79 -5.71 8.14
N ASN A 14 4.94 -6.93 8.64
CA ASN A 14 4.59 -8.12 7.87
C ASN A 14 3.08 -8.06 7.59
N THR A 15 2.73 -7.71 6.36
CA THR A 15 1.34 -7.57 5.90
C THR A 15 0.82 -8.86 5.26
N GLU A 16 1.62 -9.93 5.25
CA GLU A 16 1.28 -11.21 4.64
C GLU A 16 0.75 -11.01 3.21
N ASN A 17 1.55 -10.38 2.35
CA ASN A 17 1.23 -10.04 0.94
C ASN A 17 0.16 -8.96 0.73
N LYS A 18 -0.45 -8.41 1.78
CA LYS A 18 -1.57 -7.45 1.65
C LYS A 18 -1.13 -5.99 1.71
N CYS A 19 0.14 -5.67 1.47
CA CYS A 19 0.70 -4.33 1.66
C CYS A 19 -0.16 -3.26 0.98
N VAL A 20 -0.47 -3.42 -0.32
CA VAL A 20 -1.32 -2.53 -1.12
C VAL A 20 -2.73 -2.36 -0.55
N LEU A 21 -3.30 -3.38 0.09
CA LEU A 21 -4.61 -3.27 0.73
C LEU A 21 -4.55 -2.53 2.06
N TYR A 22 -3.50 -2.73 2.87
CA TYR A 22 -3.29 -1.99 4.11
C TYR A 22 -3.16 -0.49 3.83
N CYS A 23 -2.26 -0.20 2.91
CA CYS A 23 -2.07 1.06 2.24
C CYS A 23 -3.35 1.76 1.79
N LEU A 24 -4.11 1.12 0.90
CA LEU A 24 -5.35 1.65 0.35
C LEU A 24 -6.39 1.89 1.44
N THR A 25 -6.52 0.93 2.35
CA THR A 25 -7.42 1.06 3.50
C THR A 25 -7.08 2.27 4.35
N TYR A 26 -5.78 2.49 4.61
CA TYR A 26 -5.31 3.60 5.43
C TYR A 26 -5.49 4.96 4.74
N HIS A 27 -5.40 5.00 3.40
CA HIS A 27 -5.73 6.17 2.59
C HIS A 27 -7.21 6.51 2.63
N LEU A 28 -8.08 5.49 2.56
CA LEU A 28 -9.54 5.66 2.53
C LEU A 28 -10.17 5.98 3.89
N ILE A 29 -9.45 5.83 5.00
CA ILE A 29 -9.98 6.20 6.32
C ILE A 29 -9.90 7.71 6.48
N GLU A 30 -11.06 8.36 6.51
CA GLU A 30 -11.20 9.77 6.82
C GLU A 30 -10.99 10.05 8.32
N GLY A 31 -10.44 11.23 8.65
CA GLY A 31 -10.26 11.68 10.03
C GLY A 31 -9.08 11.03 10.76
N ASN A 32 -9.29 10.64 12.01
CA ASN A 32 -8.24 10.08 12.85
C ASN A 32 -7.90 8.65 12.44
N LYS A 33 -6.68 8.46 11.97
CA LYS A 33 -6.22 7.15 11.50
C LYS A 33 -6.08 6.17 12.68
N PRO A 34 -6.52 4.91 12.52
CA PRO A 34 -6.54 3.95 13.61
C PRO A 34 -5.14 3.45 13.95
N GLU A 35 -4.98 3.03 15.21
CA GLU A 35 -3.85 2.21 15.65
C GLU A 35 -3.62 1.01 14.72
N PRO A 36 -2.37 0.55 14.51
CA PRO A 36 -2.07 -0.56 13.60
C PRO A 36 -2.90 -1.83 13.86
N LYS A 37 -3.17 -2.16 15.13
CA LYS A 37 -4.01 -3.33 15.47
C LYS A 37 -5.47 -3.19 15.04
N ARG A 38 -5.96 -1.96 14.92
CA ARG A 38 -7.33 -1.63 14.52
C ARG A 38 -7.47 -1.53 13.00
N VAL A 39 -6.38 -1.24 12.27
CA VAL A 39 -6.41 -1.18 10.80
C VAL A 39 -6.78 -2.52 10.16
N VAL A 40 -6.39 -3.65 10.77
CA VAL A 40 -6.69 -5.00 10.26
C VAL A 40 -8.19 -5.23 10.05
N LYS A 41 -9.03 -4.68 10.94
CA LYS A 41 -10.50 -4.76 10.79
C LYS A 41 -10.94 -4.05 9.51
N HIS A 42 -10.41 -2.87 9.24
CA HIS A 42 -10.72 -2.12 8.02
C HIS A 42 -10.17 -2.82 6.78
N VAL A 43 -8.98 -3.43 6.85
CA VAL A 43 -8.42 -4.20 5.73
C VAL A 43 -9.29 -5.39 5.37
N LYS A 44 -9.89 -6.07 6.37
CA LYS A 44 -10.89 -7.13 6.10
C LYS A 44 -12.11 -6.60 5.36
N GLU A 45 -12.60 -5.41 5.70
CA GLU A 45 -13.71 -4.79 4.97
C GLU A 45 -13.30 -4.39 3.54
N THR A 46 -12.09 -3.89 3.35
CA THR A 46 -11.50 -3.62 2.03
C THR A 46 -11.44 -4.91 1.19
N VAL A 47 -10.95 -6.03 1.75
CA VAL A 47 -10.93 -7.32 1.05
C VAL A 47 -12.33 -7.79 0.71
N LYS A 48 -13.31 -7.68 1.62
CA LYS A 48 -14.70 -8.03 1.32
C LYS A 48 -15.25 -7.21 0.15
N LYS A 49 -14.97 -5.91 0.11
CA LYS A 49 -15.39 -5.03 -0.99
C LYS A 49 -14.77 -5.47 -2.32
N LEU A 50 -13.49 -5.83 -2.31
CA LEU A 50 -12.80 -6.36 -3.49
C LEU A 50 -13.41 -7.72 -3.93
N CYS A 51 -13.70 -8.63 -3.01
CA CYS A 51 -14.38 -9.89 -3.33
C CYS A 51 -15.75 -9.63 -3.99
N VAL A 52 -16.55 -8.70 -3.46
CA VAL A 52 -17.84 -8.33 -4.08
C VAL A 52 -17.64 -7.79 -5.49
N TYR A 53 -16.62 -6.95 -5.71
CA TYR A 53 -16.28 -6.43 -7.03
C TYR A 53 -15.88 -7.54 -8.01
N ARG A 54 -15.10 -8.53 -7.55
CA ARG A 54 -14.68 -9.72 -8.31
C ARG A 54 -15.79 -10.76 -8.50
N ASN A 55 -16.98 -10.56 -7.93
CA ASN A 55 -18.04 -11.58 -7.83
C ASN A 55 -17.55 -12.88 -7.14
N GLU A 56 -16.67 -12.74 -6.15
CA GLU A 56 -16.11 -13.81 -5.33
C GLU A 56 -16.71 -13.83 -3.92
N ARG A 57 -16.77 -15.02 -3.33
CA ARG A 57 -17.18 -15.16 -1.92
C ARG A 57 -16.00 -14.91 -1.00
N TYR A 58 -16.13 -13.91 -0.13
CA TYR A 58 -15.18 -13.72 0.97
C TYR A 58 -15.17 -14.94 1.91
N THR A 59 -13.97 -15.43 2.24
CA THR A 59 -13.73 -16.39 3.32
C THR A 59 -12.56 -15.96 4.20
N HIS A 60 -12.52 -16.47 5.43
CA HIS A 60 -11.38 -16.20 6.32
C HIS A 60 -10.07 -16.81 5.80
N GLU A 61 -10.15 -17.93 5.07
CA GLU A 61 -9.00 -18.58 4.43
C GLU A 61 -8.46 -17.74 3.28
N LEU A 62 -9.33 -17.20 2.42
CA LEU A 62 -8.96 -16.23 1.38
C LEU A 62 -8.24 -15.03 1.98
N PHE A 63 -8.75 -14.50 3.11
CA PHE A 63 -8.07 -13.41 3.78
C PHE A 63 -6.68 -13.85 4.29
N LYS A 64 -6.51 -15.03 4.89
CA LYS A 64 -5.19 -15.47 5.36
C LYS A 64 -4.19 -15.63 4.22
N ASN A 65 -4.60 -16.36 3.18
CA ASN A 65 -3.76 -16.75 2.05
C ASN A 65 -3.86 -15.79 0.86
N PHE A 66 -4.12 -14.51 1.13
CA PHE A 66 -4.33 -13.51 0.07
C PHE A 66 -3.05 -13.33 -0.77
N ASP A 67 -3.20 -13.32 -2.09
CA ASP A 67 -2.09 -13.11 -3.01
C ASP A 67 -1.61 -11.66 -3.02
N ALA A 68 -0.33 -11.47 -3.30
CA ALA A 68 0.23 -10.12 -3.40
C ALA A 68 -0.34 -9.43 -4.64
N ILE A 69 -0.84 -8.20 -4.46
CA ILE A 69 -1.32 -7.39 -5.57
C ILE A 69 -0.12 -6.84 -6.33
N ASN A 70 -0.03 -7.19 -7.60
CA ASN A 70 0.98 -6.70 -8.53
C ASN A 70 0.56 -5.36 -9.15
N ILE A 71 1.52 -4.54 -9.58
CA ILE A 71 1.26 -3.26 -10.26
C ILE A 71 0.34 -3.42 -11.49
N ILE A 72 0.42 -4.56 -12.19
CA ILE A 72 -0.45 -4.84 -13.34
C ILE A 72 -1.93 -4.96 -12.95
N GLU A 73 -2.21 -5.26 -11.68
CA GLU A 73 -3.57 -5.40 -11.18
C GLU A 73 -4.16 -4.05 -10.76
N PHE A 74 -3.36 -2.99 -10.59
CA PHE A 74 -3.74 -1.73 -9.94
C PHE A 74 -4.99 -1.06 -10.54
N ASP A 75 -5.23 -1.22 -11.84
CA ASP A 75 -6.44 -0.69 -12.47
C ASP A 75 -7.72 -1.28 -11.84
N GLU A 76 -7.70 -2.53 -11.41
CA GLU A 76 -8.81 -3.18 -10.72
C GLU A 76 -9.10 -2.51 -9.37
N GLN A 77 -8.07 -2.23 -8.59
CA GLN A 77 -8.23 -1.56 -7.29
C GLN A 77 -8.64 -0.10 -7.47
N GLU A 78 -8.11 0.58 -8.49
CA GLU A 78 -8.61 1.92 -8.86
C GLU A 78 -10.12 1.89 -9.11
N ASP A 79 -10.60 0.93 -9.90
CA ASP A 79 -12.01 0.84 -10.27
C ASP A 79 -12.92 0.39 -9.13
N CYS A 80 -12.46 -0.57 -8.32
CA CYS A 80 -13.19 -1.05 -7.14
C CYS A 80 -13.33 0.04 -6.07
N PHE A 81 -12.28 0.82 -5.84
CA PHE A 81 -12.22 1.78 -4.73
C PHE A 81 -12.42 3.24 -5.14
N LYS A 82 -12.52 3.52 -6.45
CA LYS A 82 -12.71 4.87 -7.02
C LYS A 82 -11.57 5.81 -6.60
N VAL A 83 -10.35 5.33 -6.77
CA VAL A 83 -9.10 6.05 -6.49
C VAL A 83 -8.17 5.97 -7.69
N ASN A 84 -7.27 6.92 -7.85
CA ASN A 84 -6.09 6.79 -8.71
C ASN A 84 -4.94 6.24 -7.87
N ILE A 85 -4.13 5.33 -8.42
CA ILE A 85 -2.92 4.86 -7.78
C ILE A 85 -1.72 5.44 -8.52
N GLU A 86 -0.90 6.27 -7.88
CA GLU A 86 0.39 6.67 -8.44
C GLU A 86 1.51 5.87 -7.78
N VAL A 87 2.47 5.40 -8.59
CA VAL A 87 3.61 4.62 -8.10
C VAL A 87 4.88 5.43 -8.29
N PHE A 88 5.64 5.51 -7.20
CA PHE A 88 6.95 6.13 -7.16
C PHE A 88 7.98 5.07 -6.81
N GLU A 89 9.07 5.01 -7.55
CA GLU A 89 10.23 4.19 -7.23
C GLU A 89 11.31 5.08 -6.58
N MET A 90 11.94 4.61 -5.51
CA MET A 90 13.09 5.29 -4.91
C MET A 90 14.40 4.60 -5.31
N ASP A 91 15.36 5.39 -5.80
CA ASP A 91 16.73 4.94 -5.94
C ASP A 91 17.38 4.71 -4.56
N VAL A 92 17.96 3.54 -4.36
CA VAL A 92 18.53 3.11 -3.07
C VAL A 92 19.75 3.96 -2.65
N TYR A 93 20.46 4.54 -3.62
CA TYR A 93 21.71 5.27 -3.40
C TYR A 93 21.48 6.77 -3.29
N THR A 94 20.75 7.36 -4.24
CA THR A 94 20.52 8.80 -4.32
C THR A 94 19.31 9.24 -3.48
N ARG A 95 18.39 8.32 -3.18
CA ARG A 95 17.09 8.60 -2.56
C ARG A 95 16.17 9.45 -3.42
N ASP A 96 16.48 9.59 -4.70
CA ASP A 96 15.60 10.27 -5.63
C ASP A 96 14.38 9.40 -5.91
N THR A 97 13.21 10.05 -5.99
CA THR A 97 11.95 9.38 -6.29
C THR A 97 11.53 9.69 -7.71
N THR A 98 11.30 8.64 -8.51
CA THR A 98 10.78 8.76 -9.88
C THR A 98 9.37 8.21 -9.95
N LYS A 99 8.43 8.95 -10.57
CA LYS A 99 7.08 8.44 -10.82
C LYS A 99 7.11 7.42 -11.96
N THR A 100 6.77 6.18 -11.68
CA THR A 100 6.78 5.06 -12.65
C THR A 100 5.38 4.75 -13.18
N ARG A 101 4.32 5.10 -12.43
CA ARG A 101 2.92 4.98 -12.87
C ARG A 101 2.11 6.20 -12.45
N ALA A 102 1.28 6.70 -13.35
CA ALA A 102 0.31 7.76 -13.11
C ALA A 102 -1.09 7.32 -13.55
N SER A 103 -2.11 7.71 -12.81
CA SER A 103 -3.51 7.51 -13.16
C SER A 103 -4.31 8.77 -12.82
N LYS A 104 -5.36 9.05 -13.58
CA LYS A 104 -6.18 10.27 -13.45
C LYS A 104 -7.65 10.03 -13.80
N LYS A 105 -8.18 8.89 -13.39
CA LYS A 105 -9.57 8.45 -13.64
C LYS A 105 -10.57 9.04 -12.63
N TYR A 106 -10.13 9.28 -11.40
CA TYR A 106 -10.95 9.67 -10.26
C TYR A 106 -10.45 10.97 -9.60
N ASP A 107 -11.21 11.53 -8.67
CA ASP A 107 -10.79 12.75 -7.94
C ASP A 107 -9.83 12.46 -6.79
N ASN A 108 -9.85 11.23 -6.26
CA ASN A 108 -9.03 10.82 -5.13
C ASN A 108 -7.76 10.12 -5.62
N THR A 109 -6.58 10.63 -5.24
CA THR A 109 -5.29 10.03 -5.62
C THR A 109 -4.56 9.48 -4.40
N PHE A 110 -4.12 8.23 -4.54
CA PHE A 110 -3.42 7.43 -3.56
C PHE A 110 -2.01 7.12 -4.08
N ASN A 111 -0.98 7.56 -3.35
CA ASN A 111 0.41 7.40 -3.75
C ASN A 111 1.05 6.21 -3.03
N ILE A 112 1.72 5.34 -3.80
CA ILE A 112 2.49 4.20 -3.33
C ILE A 112 3.95 4.43 -3.67
N LEU A 113 4.83 4.06 -2.75
CA LEU A 113 6.24 3.94 -3.05
C LEU A 113 6.61 2.46 -3.20
N ASP A 114 7.23 2.11 -4.31
CA ASP A 114 7.99 0.87 -4.46
C ASP A 114 9.44 1.07 -4.01
N TYR A 115 9.85 0.28 -3.02
CA TYR A 115 11.24 0.21 -2.58
C TYR A 115 11.67 -1.25 -2.49
N ASN A 116 12.59 -1.66 -3.36
CA ASN A 116 13.13 -3.03 -3.38
C ASN A 116 12.04 -4.12 -3.48
N SER A 117 11.07 -3.91 -4.38
CA SER A 117 9.91 -4.80 -4.60
C SER A 117 8.98 -4.94 -3.38
N GLN A 118 8.99 -3.95 -2.49
CA GLN A 118 8.03 -3.83 -1.39
C GLN A 118 7.28 -2.50 -1.52
N PHE A 119 5.96 -2.59 -1.64
CA PHE A 119 5.10 -1.41 -1.68
C PHE A 119 4.86 -0.87 -0.26
N ALA A 120 5.23 0.39 -0.06
CA ALA A 120 4.93 1.18 1.13
C ALA A 120 3.83 2.18 0.82
N CYS A 121 2.95 2.41 1.79
CA CYS A 121 2.02 3.54 1.68
C CYS A 121 2.06 4.39 2.90
N ASP A 122 1.95 5.67 2.61
CA ASP A 122 1.73 6.72 3.58
C ASP A 122 2.66 6.62 4.80
N VAL A 123 3.97 6.70 4.52
CA VAL A 123 4.71 7.98 4.64
C VAL A 123 4.40 8.88 5.86
N TYR A 124 3.77 8.41 6.94
CA TYR A 124 3.80 9.18 8.20
C TYR A 124 5.23 9.47 8.68
N HIS A 125 6.22 8.75 8.13
CA HIS A 125 7.64 9.01 8.29
C HIS A 125 8.40 9.55 7.07
N TRP A 126 7.88 9.48 5.85
CA TRP A 126 8.74 9.62 4.66
C TRP A 126 9.11 11.06 4.31
N GLN A 127 8.24 12.06 4.47
CA GLN A 127 8.63 13.47 4.31
C GLN A 127 9.34 14.05 5.56
N ARG A 128 9.01 13.55 6.75
CA ARG A 128 9.61 14.00 8.02
C ARG A 128 10.99 13.40 8.33
N SER A 129 11.34 12.26 7.75
CA SER A 129 12.64 11.61 7.99
C SER A 129 13.77 12.11 7.09
N PHE A 130 13.47 12.91 6.07
CA PHE A 130 14.47 13.52 5.18
C PHE A 130 14.49 15.05 5.23
N SER A 131 13.54 15.69 5.95
CA SER A 131 13.63 17.11 6.31
C SER A 131 14.45 17.27 7.60
N LYS A 132 15.77 17.12 7.50
CA LYS A 132 16.76 17.74 8.39
C LYS A 132 17.97 18.17 7.58
#